data_AF-A0A183E5Z5-F1
#
_entry.id   AF-A0A183E5Z5-F1
#
_cell.length_a   1.000
_cell.length_b   1.000
_cell.length_c   1.000
_cell.angle_alpha   90.00
_cell.angle_beta   90.00
_cell.angle_gamma   90.00
#
_symmetry.space_group_name_H-M   'P 1'
#
loop_
_entity.id
_entity.type
_entity.pdbx_description
1 polymer ?
#
loop_
_entity_poly.entity_id
_entity_poly.type
_entity_poly.pdbx_seq_one_letter_code
_entity_poly.pdbx_strand_id
1 'polypeptide(L)'
;MSPDSQLDALTDVVANKVYIIGGLVDETGVGSLSRHQAEALSVDVRRLPVQEFLQRQQKGTFNTMLAVNQVVEILVRYVITRNWLEALSVVPKRTGYEAPKCHSGR
;
A
#
# COMPACT_ATOMS: atom_id res chain seq x y z
N MET A 1 7.35 4.61 3.56
CA MET A 1 6.31 4.15 2.64
C MET A 1 5.77 5.37 1.94
N SER A 2 5.88 5.43 0.61
CA SER A 2 5.33 6.52 -0.21
C SER A 2 4.35 5.93 -1.22
N PRO A 3 3.24 6.62 -1.57
CA PRO A 3 2.24 6.15 -2.53
C PRO A 3 2.71 6.25 -4.00
N ASP A 4 3.94 6.69 -4.27
CA ASP A 4 4.47 6.87 -5.62
C ASP A 4 4.45 5.57 -6.44
N SER A 5 3.85 5.63 -7.62
CA SER A 5 3.67 4.47 -8.52
C SER A 5 4.96 3.93 -9.13
N GLN A 6 6.06 4.69 -9.05
CA GLN A 6 7.38 4.30 -9.53
C GLN A 6 8.18 3.46 -8.51
N LEU A 7 7.66 3.27 -7.29
CA LEU A 7 8.32 2.49 -6.25
C LEU A 7 7.93 1.01 -6.31
N ASP A 8 8.88 0.17 -5.91
CA ASP A 8 8.67 -1.27 -5.80
C ASP A 8 7.61 -1.59 -4.73
N ALA A 9 6.79 -2.59 -5.05
CA ALA A 9 5.77 -3.08 -4.14
C ALA A 9 6.41 -3.90 -3.01
N LEU A 10 5.92 -3.72 -1.79
CA LEU A 10 6.33 -4.54 -0.66
C LEU A 10 5.74 -5.95 -0.81
N THR A 11 6.56 -6.92 -1.21
CA THR A 11 6.14 -8.31 -1.40
C THR A 11 6.15 -9.15 -0.13
N ASP A 12 7.00 -8.80 0.85
CA ASP A 12 7.08 -9.49 2.15
C ASP A 12 7.48 -8.53 3.29
N VAL A 13 6.98 -8.82 4.48
CA VAL A 13 7.29 -8.12 5.73
C VAL A 13 8.24 -8.99 6.56
N VAL A 14 9.49 -8.53 6.69
CA VAL A 14 10.55 -9.26 7.40
C VAL A 14 10.61 -8.77 8.85
N ALA A 15 10.61 -9.70 9.81
CA ALA A 15 10.55 -9.42 11.25
C ALA A 15 11.75 -8.62 11.82
N ASN A 16 12.80 -8.41 11.02
CA ASN A 16 14.01 -7.68 11.41
C ASN A 16 14.27 -6.44 10.53
N LYS A 17 13.21 -5.87 9.93
CA LYS A 17 13.28 -4.62 9.18
C LYS A 17 12.45 -3.54 9.87
N VAL A 18 12.99 -2.33 9.91
CA VAL A 18 12.27 -1.14 10.38
C VAL A 18 11.50 -0.54 9.21
N TYR A 19 10.18 -0.48 9.34
CA TYR A 19 9.30 0.12 8.33
C TYR A 19 8.92 1.53 8.75
N ILE A 20 9.39 2.53 8.01
CA ILE A 20 9.02 3.94 8.22
C ILE A 20 7.74 4.23 7.45
N ILE A 21 6.67 4.57 8.16
CA ILE A 21 5.40 5.02 7.57
C ILE A 21 5.41 6.55 7.61
N GLY A 22 5.48 7.18 6.43
CA GLY A 22 5.42 8.64 6.35
C GLY A 22 4.03 9.11 6.74
N GLY A 23 3.92 9.81 7.87
CA GLY A 23 2.66 10.37 8.37
C GLY A 23 2.19 11.63 7.64
N LEU A 24 2.91 12.07 6.59
CA LEU A 24 2.50 13.20 5.77
C LEU A 24 1.42 12.73 4.78
N VAL A 25 0.18 12.68 5.25
CA VAL A 25 -1.01 12.55 4.40
C VAL A 25 -1.26 13.92 3.80
N ASP A 26 -0.52 14.24 2.74
CA ASP A 26 -0.74 15.47 1.99
C ASP A 26 -1.67 15.17 0.82
N GLU A 27 -2.85 15.78 0.82
CA GLU A 27 -3.87 15.68 -0.24
C GLU A 27 -3.39 16.33 -1.56
N THR A 28 -2.19 16.93 -1.58
CA THR A 28 -1.70 17.77 -2.68
C THR A 28 -0.78 17.05 -3.69
N GLY A 29 -0.44 15.77 -3.49
CA GLY A 29 0.32 15.02 -4.49
C GLY A 29 1.75 15.53 -4.73
N VAL A 30 2.36 16.20 -3.76
CA VAL A 30 3.75 16.68 -3.85
C VAL A 30 4.71 15.56 -3.40
N GLY A 31 4.77 14.49 -4.21
CA GLY A 31 5.73 13.37 -4.04
C GLY A 31 7.19 13.76 -4.29
N SER A 32 7.47 15.02 -4.67
CA SER A 32 8.80 15.47 -5.08
C SER A 32 9.75 15.76 -3.90
N LEU A 33 9.27 16.03 -2.68
CA LEU A 33 10.16 16.34 -1.55
C LEU A 33 10.65 15.10 -0.79
N SER A 34 9.81 14.07 -0.63
CA SER A 34 10.17 12.86 0.12
C SER A 34 11.16 11.97 -0.66
N ARG A 35 11.10 11.98 -2.00
CA ARG A 35 11.98 11.19 -2.87
C ARG A 35 13.44 11.65 -2.84
N HIS A 36 13.69 12.96 -2.96
CA HIS A 36 15.07 13.48 -2.95
C HIS A 36 15.77 13.24 -1.61
N GLN A 37 15.02 13.24 -0.51
CA GLN A 37 15.58 12.98 0.82
C GLN A 37 15.84 11.49 1.06
N ALA A 38 15.01 10.59 0.51
CA ALA A 38 15.23 9.15 0.58
C ALA A 38 16.38 8.65 -0.31
N GLU A 39 16.52 9.20 -1.53
CA GLU A 39 17.67 8.92 -2.42
C GLU A 39 18.98 9.43 -1.79
N ALA A 40 18.96 10.60 -1.13
CA ALA A 40 20.11 11.12 -0.39
C ALA A 40 20.47 10.30 0.87
N LEU A 41 19.52 9.57 1.45
CA LEU A 41 19.72 8.75 2.66
C LEU A 41 19.87 7.25 2.36
N SER A 42 19.86 6.82 1.09
CA SER A 42 19.91 5.39 0.69
C SER A 42 18.87 4.52 1.41
N VAL A 43 17.67 5.05 1.67
CA VAL A 43 16.60 4.33 2.36
C VAL A 43 15.73 3.63 1.31
N ASP A 44 15.55 2.31 1.44
CA ASP A 44 14.66 1.52 0.59
C ASP A 44 13.21 1.96 0.80
N VAL A 45 12.63 2.65 -0.18
CA VAL A 45 11.24 3.12 -0.14
C VAL A 45 10.37 2.16 -0.94
N ARG A 46 9.39 1.56 -0.28
CA ARG A 46 8.41 0.67 -0.91
C ARG A 46 6.99 1.18 -0.74
N ARG A 47 6.13 0.83 -1.69
CA ARG A 47 4.68 1.04 -1.61
C ARG A 47 3.95 -0.24 -1.20
N LEU A 48 2.73 -0.11 -0.71
CA LEU A 48 1.87 -1.28 -0.47
C LEU A 48 1.51 -1.95 -1.80
N PRO A 49 1.38 -3.29 -1.84
CA PRO A 49 1.13 -4.02 -3.08
C PRO A 49 -0.37 -4.00 -3.46
N VAL A 50 -1.00 -2.84 -3.42
CA VAL A 50 -2.44 -2.66 -3.69
C VAL A 50 -2.77 -3.05 -5.13
N GLN A 51 -1.93 -2.64 -6.09
CA GLN A 51 -2.16 -2.84 -7.52
C GLN A 51 -1.86 -4.28 -7.97
N GLU A 52 -1.03 -4.99 -7.21
CA GLU A 52 -0.61 -6.37 -7.46
C GLU A 52 -1.67 -7.37 -7.01
N PHE A 53 -2.33 -7.09 -5.87
CA PHE A 53 -3.28 -8.01 -5.26
C PHE A 53 -4.75 -7.58 -5.40
N LEU A 54 -5.04 -6.29 -5.60
CA LEU A 54 -6.41 -5.80 -5.81
C LEU A 54 -6.63 -5.36 -7.26
N GLN A 55 -7.84 -5.62 -7.76
CA GLN A 55 -8.26 -5.21 -9.09
C GLN A 55 -8.91 -3.83 -9.06
N ARG A 56 -8.55 -3.02 -10.05
CA ARG A 56 -9.14 -1.71 -10.29
C ARG A 56 -10.55 -1.87 -10.87
N GLN A 57 -11.55 -1.39 -10.15
CA GLN A 57 -12.95 -1.36 -10.58
C GLN A 57 -13.21 -0.20 -11.55
N GLN A 58 -14.36 -0.23 -12.22
CA GLN A 58 -14.77 0.85 -13.14
C GLN A 58 -15.10 2.17 -12.43
N LYS A 59 -15.41 2.11 -11.12
CA LYS A 59 -15.77 3.26 -10.29
C LYS A 59 -14.91 3.30 -9.02
N GLY A 60 -14.43 4.49 -8.67
CA GLY A 60 -13.65 4.75 -7.46
C GLY A 60 -12.72 5.94 -7.65
N THR A 61 -12.18 6.47 -6.55
CA THR A 61 -11.21 7.58 -6.61
C THR A 61 -9.83 7.11 -7.09
N PHE A 62 -9.54 5.81 -7.04
CA PHE A 62 -8.24 5.20 -7.33
C PHE A 62 -7.08 5.77 -6.50
N ASN A 63 -7.42 6.40 -5.38
CA ASN A 63 -6.45 6.97 -4.48
C ASN A 63 -5.84 5.85 -3.63
N THR A 64 -4.54 5.63 -3.80
CA THR A 64 -3.73 4.67 -3.02
C THR A 64 -3.11 5.30 -1.76
N MET A 65 -3.38 6.59 -1.51
CA MET A 65 -3.08 7.23 -0.22
C MET A 65 -4.03 6.70 0.84
N LEU A 66 -3.48 5.85 1.72
CA LEU A 66 -4.17 5.32 2.88
C LEU A 66 -3.75 6.10 4.12
N ALA A 67 -4.67 6.20 5.08
CA ALA A 67 -4.35 6.80 6.36
C ALA A 67 -3.33 5.94 7.12
N VAL A 68 -2.51 6.55 7.98
CA VAL A 68 -1.43 5.88 8.73
C VAL A 68 -1.96 4.66 9.49
N ASN A 69 -3.12 4.78 10.14
CA ASN A 69 -3.76 3.68 10.85
C ASN A 69 -4.08 2.50 9.93
N GLN A 70 -4.53 2.75 8.69
CA GLN A 70 -4.83 1.70 7.72
C GLN A 70 -3.57 0.99 7.26
N VAL A 71 -2.49 1.74 7.01
CA VAL A 71 -1.19 1.15 6.63
C VAL A 71 -0.66 0.26 7.74
N VAL A 72 -0.71 0.71 8.99
CA VAL A 72 -0.30 -0.09 10.16
C VAL A 72 -1.16 -1.35 10.27
N GLU A 73 -2.47 -1.23 10.15
CA GLU A 73 -3.39 -2.37 10.24
C GLU A 73 -3.12 -3.42 9.14
N ILE A 74 -2.89 -2.97 7.91
CA ILE A 74 -2.52 -3.86 6.78
C ILE A 74 -1.23 -4.61 7.09
N LEU A 75 -0.19 -3.93 7.58
CA LEU A 75 1.08 -4.57 7.92
C LEU A 75 0.92 -5.60 9.05
N VAL A 76 0.20 -5.24 10.12
CA VAL A 76 -0.06 -6.15 11.24
C VAL A 76 -0.83 -7.39 10.77
N ARG A 77 -1.90 -7.21 9.98
CA ARG A 77 -2.65 -8.33 9.42
C ARG A 77 -1.76 -9.20 8.54
N TYR A 78 -0.96 -8.62 7.66
CA TYR A 78 -0.07 -9.39 6.80
C TYR A 78 0.96 -10.20 7.59
N VAL A 79 1.52 -9.65 8.67
CA VAL A 79 2.48 -10.40 9.51
C VAL A 79 1.82 -11.63 10.14
N ILE A 80 0.53 -11.53 10.49
CA ILE A 80 -0.24 -12.63 11.10
C ILE A 80 -0.70 -13.64 10.05
N THR A 81 -1.28 -13.19 8.93
CA THR A 81 -1.94 -14.06 7.95
C THR A 81 -1.02 -14.51 6.82
N ARG A 82 0.07 -13.78 6.59
CA ARG A 82 0.97 -13.90 5.42
C ARG A 82 0.23 -13.84 4.09
N ASN A 83 -0.96 -13.23 4.08
CA ASN A 83 -1.83 -13.15 2.93
C ASN A 83 -2.19 -11.69 2.62
N TRP A 84 -1.69 -11.19 1.49
CA TRP A 84 -1.93 -9.82 1.06
C TRP A 84 -3.39 -9.53 0.73
N LEU A 85 -4.15 -10.49 0.19
CA LEU A 85 -5.58 -10.28 -0.11
C LEU A 85 -6.38 -10.03 1.16
N GLU A 86 -6.05 -10.76 2.23
CA GLU A 86 -6.69 -10.60 3.53
C GLU A 86 -6.22 -9.32 4.22
N ALA A 87 -4.92 -9.03 4.18
CA ALA A 87 -4.35 -7.82 4.76
C ALA A 87 -4.92 -6.54 4.11
N LEU A 88 -5.02 -6.52 2.78
CA LEU A 88 -5.51 -5.39 2.00
C LEU A 88 -7.05 -5.23 2.05
N SER A 89 -7.78 -6.12 2.74
CA SER A 89 -9.22 -5.95 3.00
C SER A 89 -9.56 -4.67 3.80
N VAL A 90 -8.57 -4.08 4.48
CA VAL A 90 -8.67 -2.80 5.18
C VAL A 90 -8.84 -1.63 4.22
N VAL A 91 -8.40 -1.76 2.96
CA VAL A 91 -8.50 -0.72 1.94
C VAL A 91 -9.98 -0.37 1.71
N PRO A 92 -10.39 0.91 1.85
CA PRO A 92 -11.78 1.29 1.69
C PRO A 92 -12.29 1.01 0.27
N LYS A 93 -13.44 0.33 0.14
CA LYS A 93 -14.07 0.04 -1.17
C LYS A 93 -14.30 1.28 -2.04
N ARG A 94 -14.49 2.46 -1.43
CA ARG A 94 -14.59 3.76 -2.14
C ARG A 94 -13.37 4.11 -3.00
N THR A 95 -12.21 3.52 -2.72
CA THR A 95 -11.01 3.69 -3.55
C THR A 95 -11.14 3.02 -4.92
N GLY A 96 -12.06 2.05 -5.09
CA GLY A 96 -12.21 1.30 -6.33
C GLY A 96 -11.18 0.19 -6.51
N TYR A 97 -10.43 -0.16 -5.45
CA TYR A 97 -9.60 -1.37 -5.41
C TYR A 97 -10.34 -2.45 -4.64
N GLU A 98 -10.61 -3.57 -5.29
CA GLU A 98 -11.29 -4.71 -4.67
C GLU A 98 -10.52 -6.01 -4.92
N ALA A 99 -10.65 -6.97 -4.00
CA ALA A 99 -10.06 -8.29 -4.20
C ALA A 99 -10.62 -8.92 -5.49
N PRO A 100 -9.79 -9.62 -6.29
CA PRO A 100 -10.25 -10.33 -7.46
C PRO A 100 -11.41 -11.25 -7.05
N LYS A 101 -12.54 -11.13 -7.76
CA LYS A 101 -13.66 -12.05 -7.56
C LYS A 101 -13.16 -13.43 -7.95
N CYS A 102 -12.96 -14.29 -6.95
CA CYS A 102 -12.72 -15.70 -7.19
C CYS A 102 -13.97 -16.23 -7.91
N HIS A 103 -13.90 -16.37 -9.22
CA HIS A 103 -14.95 -17.01 -10.00
C HIS A 103 -14.86 -18.50 -9.65
N SER A 104 -15.50 -18.88 -8.55
CA SER A 104 -15.82 -20.28 -8.30
C SER A 104 -16.65 -20.74 -9.47
N GLY A 105 -15.99 -21.44 -10.40
CA GLY A 105 -16.62 -22.15 -11.50
C GLY A 105 -17.71 -23.07 -10.94
N ARG A 106 -18.81 -23.09 -11.67
CA ARG A 106 -20.01 -23.88 -11.45
C ARG A 106 -19.73 -25.38 -11.56
#